data_AF-A0A2U2YZK8-F1
#
_entry.id   AF-A0A2U2YZK8-F1
#
_cell.length_a   1.000
_cell.length_b   1.000
_cell.length_c   1.000
_cell.angle_alpha   90.00
_cell.angle_beta   90.00
_cell.angle_gamma   90.00
#
_symmetry.space_group_name_H-M   'P 1'
#
loop_
_entity.id
_entity.type
_entity.pdbx_description
1 polymer ?
#
loop_
_entity_poly.entity_id
_entity_poly.type
_entity_poly.pdbx_seq_one_letter_code
_entity_poly.pdbx_strand_id
1 'polypeptide(L)'
;MDLATCTYQEFTPGMGAPIRTTAGHPRFPLGYELAGHARLITPTRELLAQNLPQDAYEFSYRRILNGHGINRIYAELAGLAARNGGARLVLLCFDRFDKLKPADAWCHRRMLATWWLEQTGEEVPELGSLPTVPPPSLF
;
A
#
# COMPACT_ATOMS: atom_id res chain seq x y z
N MET A 1 -8.80 4.58 -12.06
CA MET A 1 -9.17 5.11 -10.73
C MET A 1 -7.94 5.78 -10.14
N ASP A 2 -8.08 6.88 -9.39
CA ASP A 2 -6.90 7.60 -8.89
C ASP A 2 -6.42 7.02 -7.55
N LEU A 3 -5.36 6.20 -7.60
CA LEU A 3 -4.75 5.54 -6.45
C LEU A 3 -3.30 5.99 -6.27
N ALA A 4 -2.84 6.01 -5.03
CA ALA A 4 -1.43 6.16 -4.70
C ALA A 4 -1.09 5.37 -3.43
N THR A 5 0.19 5.14 -3.13
CA THR A 5 0.66 4.53 -1.88
C THR A 5 1.49 5.52 -1.07
N CYS A 6 1.46 5.39 0.26
CA CYS A 6 2.32 6.16 1.15
C CYS A 6 2.48 5.43 2.49
N THR A 7 3.37 5.91 3.36
CA THR A 7 3.40 5.50 4.76
C THR A 7 2.45 6.33 5.60
N TYR A 8 2.02 5.79 6.74
CA TYR A 8 1.25 6.57 7.71
C TYR A 8 1.99 7.83 8.17
N GLN A 9 3.31 7.76 8.29
CA GLN A 9 4.13 8.80 8.88
C GLN A 9 4.43 9.93 7.89
N GLU A 10 4.41 9.65 6.59
CA GLU A 10 4.74 10.60 5.52
C GLU A 10 3.52 11.15 4.81
N PHE A 11 2.36 10.53 5.00
CA PHE A 11 1.10 11.03 4.45
C PHE A 11 0.80 12.45 4.97
N THR A 12 0.39 13.31 4.05
CA THR A 12 -0.20 14.62 4.38
C THR A 12 -1.59 14.74 3.74
N PRO A 13 -2.55 15.45 4.37
CA PRO A 13 -3.93 15.54 3.86
C PRO A 13 -4.07 16.03 2.42
N GLY A 14 -3.11 16.82 1.92
CA GLY A 14 -3.09 17.27 0.52
C GLY A 14 -2.85 16.16 -0.51
N MET A 15 -2.40 14.97 -0.09
CA MET A 15 -2.13 13.83 -0.98
C MET A 15 -3.41 13.11 -1.44
N GLY A 16 -4.51 13.20 -0.68
CA GLY A 16 -5.78 12.51 -0.96
C GLY A 16 -6.43 11.95 0.30
N ALA A 17 -7.34 10.99 0.13
CA ALA A 17 -8.03 10.30 1.22
C ALA A 17 -7.13 9.18 1.81
N PRO A 18 -6.76 9.24 3.11
CA PRO A 18 -5.89 8.24 3.73
C PRO A 18 -6.64 6.95 4.02
N ILE A 19 -6.33 5.89 3.28
CA ILE A 19 -6.98 4.57 3.40
C ILE A 19 -6.03 3.59 4.08
N ARG A 20 -6.50 3.01 5.18
CA ARG A 20 -5.78 1.91 5.82
C ARG A 20 -5.78 0.67 4.91
N THR A 21 -4.62 0.04 4.78
CA THR A 21 -4.45 -1.28 4.14
C THR A 21 -3.72 -2.28 5.03
N THR A 22 -3.66 -2.02 6.35
CA THR A 22 -2.95 -2.84 7.33
C THR A 22 -3.90 -3.60 8.25
N ALA A 23 -3.51 -4.80 8.67
CA ALA A 23 -4.31 -5.63 9.58
C ALA A 23 -4.44 -5.01 10.99
N GLY A 24 -3.42 -4.26 11.42
CA GLY A 24 -3.43 -3.45 12.65
C GLY A 24 -3.75 -1.98 12.38
N HIS A 25 -4.25 -1.30 13.40
CA HIS A 25 -4.29 0.17 13.41
C HIS A 25 -2.94 0.73 13.86
N PRO A 26 -2.54 1.92 13.37
CA PRO A 26 -1.40 2.65 13.93
C PRO A 26 -1.62 2.92 15.42
N ARG A 27 -0.56 2.69 16.21
CA ARG A 27 -0.55 2.90 17.67
C ARG A 27 0.17 4.20 18.08
N PHE A 28 0.70 4.92 17.10
CA PHE A 28 1.27 6.26 17.26
C PHE A 28 0.23 7.30 16.86
N PRO A 29 0.29 8.54 17.40
CA PRO A 29 -0.63 9.59 17.03
C PRO A 29 -0.50 9.93 15.55
N LEU A 30 -1.63 10.05 14.86
CA LEU A 30 -1.70 10.59 13.51
C LEU A 30 -2.18 12.03 13.56
N GLY A 31 -1.58 12.90 12.74
CA GLY A 31 -2.04 14.29 12.57
C GLY A 31 -3.26 14.42 11.64
N TYR A 32 -3.93 13.32 11.32
CA TYR A 32 -5.04 13.22 10.38
C TYR A 32 -5.92 12.02 10.73
N GLU A 33 -7.16 12.01 10.24
CA GLU A 33 -8.09 10.90 10.40
C GLU A 33 -8.07 9.97 9.19
N LEU A 34 -8.23 8.67 9.42
CA LEU A 34 -8.33 7.69 8.34
C LEU A 34 -9.71 7.78 7.68
N ALA A 35 -9.72 7.91 6.36
CA ALA A 35 -10.92 8.02 5.53
C ALA A 35 -11.60 6.67 5.26
N GLY A 36 -10.96 5.56 5.66
CA GLY A 36 -11.55 4.23 5.57
C GLY A 36 -10.53 3.10 5.64
N HIS A 37 -11.01 1.89 5.39
CA HIS A 37 -10.21 0.66 5.39
C HIS A 37 -10.58 -0.18 4.16
N ALA A 38 -9.60 -0.44 3.30
CA ALA A 38 -9.75 -1.36 2.18
C ALA A 38 -9.38 -2.78 2.64
N ARG A 39 -10.41 -3.57 2.96
CA ARG A 39 -10.27 -4.87 3.61
C ARG A 39 -9.78 -5.95 2.66
N LEU A 40 -10.21 -5.92 1.40
CA LEU A 40 -9.87 -6.95 0.41
C LEU A 40 -8.40 -6.90 0.01
N ILE A 41 -7.75 -5.75 0.12
CA ILE A 41 -6.31 -5.61 -0.18
C ILE A 41 -5.43 -5.64 1.08
N THR A 42 -6.03 -5.76 2.27
CA THR A 42 -5.27 -5.84 3.51
C THR A 42 -4.67 -7.25 3.67
N PRO A 43 -3.35 -7.41 3.88
CA PRO A 43 -2.77 -8.71 4.19
C PRO A 43 -3.44 -9.32 5.42
N THR A 44 -3.73 -10.62 5.37
CA THR A 44 -4.37 -11.32 6.49
C THR A 44 -3.42 -11.43 7.68
N ARG A 45 -3.98 -11.52 8.90
CA ARG A 45 -3.18 -11.77 10.12
C ARG A 45 -2.40 -13.08 10.04
N GLU A 46 -2.99 -14.09 9.41
CA GLU A 46 -2.35 -15.37 9.18
C GLU A 46 -1.11 -15.25 8.29
N LEU A 47 -1.22 -14.54 7.15
CA LEU A 47 -0.07 -14.29 6.29
C LEU A 47 1.06 -13.54 7.03
N LEU A 48 0.70 -12.51 7.80
CA LEU A 48 1.67 -11.74 8.60
C LEU A 48 2.35 -12.58 9.68
N ALA A 49 1.68 -13.58 10.24
CA ALA A 49 2.21 -14.44 11.30
C ALA A 49 3.25 -15.47 10.79
N GLN A 50 3.31 -15.72 9.47
CA GLN A 50 4.18 -16.75 8.89
C GLN A 50 5.65 -16.32 8.75
N ASN A 51 5.97 -15.02 8.89
CA ASN A 51 7.33 -14.48 8.78
C ASN A 51 8.09 -14.97 7.53
N LEU A 52 7.42 -14.91 6.38
CA LEU A 52 7.94 -15.40 5.10
C LEU A 52 9.00 -14.45 4.51
N PRO A 53 9.97 -14.98 3.74
CA PRO A 53 10.81 -14.15 2.88
C PRO A 53 9.97 -13.46 1.79
N GLN A 54 10.51 -12.38 1.21
CA GLN A 54 9.82 -11.50 0.25
C GLN A 54 9.06 -12.27 -0.84
N ASP A 55 9.73 -13.17 -1.58
CA ASP A 55 9.11 -13.85 -2.72
C ASP A 55 7.94 -14.74 -2.31
N ALA A 56 8.07 -15.46 -1.19
CA ALA A 56 7.02 -16.31 -0.66
C ALA A 56 5.85 -15.49 -0.10
N TYR A 57 6.15 -14.34 0.51
CA TYR A 57 5.15 -13.38 0.96
C TYR A 57 4.37 -12.82 -0.24
N GLU A 58 5.07 -12.34 -1.27
CA GLU A 58 4.46 -11.75 -2.46
C GLU A 58 3.56 -12.76 -3.18
N PHE A 59 4.05 -13.98 -3.38
CA PHE A 59 3.26 -15.06 -3.97
C PHE A 59 1.96 -15.30 -3.19
N SER A 60 2.05 -15.40 -1.86
CA SER A 60 0.90 -15.65 -0.99
C SER A 60 -0.07 -14.47 -0.96
N TYR A 61 0.44 -13.24 -0.93
CA TYR A 61 -0.35 -12.02 -0.97
C TYR A 61 -1.10 -11.87 -2.29
N ARG A 62 -0.42 -12.07 -3.42
CA ARG A 62 -1.03 -12.08 -4.76
C ARG A 62 -2.11 -13.15 -4.90
N ARG A 63 -1.94 -14.32 -4.28
CA ARG A 63 -2.98 -15.36 -4.24
C ARG A 63 -4.25 -14.89 -3.52
N ILE A 64 -4.11 -14.12 -2.44
CA ILE A 64 -5.25 -13.50 -1.73
C ILE A 64 -5.95 -12.48 -2.63
N LEU A 65 -5.19 -11.58 -3.27
CA LEU A 65 -5.74 -10.57 -4.20
C LEU A 65 -6.50 -11.22 -5.36
N ASN A 66 -5.89 -12.22 -6.00
CA ASN A 66 -6.51 -12.99 -7.08
C ASN A 66 -7.77 -13.75 -6.61
N GLY A 67 -7.74 -14.30 -5.38
CA GLY A 67 -8.90 -14.97 -4.79
C GLY A 67 -10.07 -14.04 -4.51
N HIS A 68 -9.81 -12.77 -4.20
CA HIS A 68 -10.85 -11.74 -4.11
C HIS A 68 -11.34 -11.28 -5.49
N GLY A 69 -10.43 -11.19 -6.46
CA GLY A 69 -10.71 -10.81 -7.84
C GLY A 69 -10.80 -9.29 -8.03
N ILE A 70 -10.30 -8.84 -9.18
CA ILE A 70 -10.16 -7.41 -9.50
C ILE A 70 -11.48 -6.63 -9.40
N ASN A 71 -12.59 -7.20 -9.85
CA ASN A 71 -13.90 -6.53 -9.83
C ASN A 71 -14.37 -6.19 -8.41
N ARG A 72 -14.15 -7.10 -7.44
CA ARG A 72 -14.58 -6.88 -6.04
C ARG A 72 -13.68 -5.86 -5.35
N ILE A 73 -12.37 -5.94 -5.61
CA ILE A 73 -11.41 -4.96 -5.10
C ILE A 73 -11.73 -3.57 -5.66
N TYR A 74 -11.97 -3.47 -6.98
CA TYR A 74 -12.35 -2.22 -7.63
C TYR A 74 -13.63 -1.65 -7.01
N ALA A 75 -14.66 -2.46 -6.78
CA ALA A 75 -15.90 -2.01 -6.17
C ALA A 75 -15.70 -1.48 -4.73
N GLU A 76 -14.86 -2.13 -3.92
CA GLU A 76 -14.52 -1.65 -2.57
C GLU A 76 -13.82 -0.28 -2.62
N LEU A 77 -12.80 -0.15 -3.48
CA LEU A 77 -12.04 1.07 -3.64
C LEU A 77 -12.90 2.20 -4.24
N ALA A 78 -13.69 1.93 -5.27
CA ALA A 78 -14.60 2.92 -5.85
C ALA A 78 -15.63 3.41 -4.80
N GLY A 79 -16.13 2.51 -3.95
CA GLY A 79 -17.00 2.88 -2.83
C GLY A 79 -16.32 3.75 -1.78
N LEU A 80 -15.03 3.51 -1.50
CA LEU A 80 -14.23 4.39 -0.63
C LEU A 80 -14.00 5.75 -1.28
N ALA A 81 -13.66 5.81 -2.56
CA ALA A 81 -13.48 7.06 -3.30
C ALA A 81 -14.77 7.89 -3.31
N ALA A 82 -15.91 7.27 -3.62
CA ALA A 82 -17.21 7.94 -3.65
C ALA A 82 -17.59 8.55 -2.29
N ARG A 83 -17.37 7.83 -1.18
CA ARG A 83 -17.61 8.35 0.18
C ARG A 83 -16.68 9.50 0.56
N ASN A 84 -15.56 9.65 -0.13
CA ASN A 84 -14.58 10.70 0.06
C ASN A 84 -14.61 11.74 -1.08
N GLY A 85 -15.79 11.96 -1.69
CA GLY A 85 -16.01 12.99 -2.69
C GLY A 85 -15.30 12.76 -4.02
N GLY A 86 -14.92 11.51 -4.33
CA GLY A 86 -14.15 11.17 -5.53
C GLY A 86 -12.66 11.52 -5.44
N ALA A 87 -12.15 11.83 -4.25
CA ALA A 87 -10.73 12.11 -4.05
C ALA A 87 -9.85 10.88 -4.37
N ARG A 88 -8.58 11.15 -4.72
CA ARG A 88 -7.52 10.15 -4.78
C ARG A 88 -7.49 9.33 -3.49
N LEU A 89 -7.40 8.01 -3.59
CA LEU A 89 -7.16 7.16 -2.42
C LEU A 89 -5.66 6.95 -2.22
N VAL A 90 -5.17 7.24 -1.01
CA VAL A 90 -3.78 6.99 -0.64
C VAL A 90 -3.74 5.78 0.30
N LEU A 91 -3.19 4.68 -0.20
CA LEU A 91 -3.13 3.38 0.45
C LEU A 91 -1.95 3.34 1.42
N LEU A 92 -2.25 3.30 2.72
CA LEU A 92 -1.27 3.48 3.78
C LEU A 92 -0.75 2.17 4.37
N CYS A 93 0.54 2.15 4.68
CA CYS A 93 1.23 1.12 5.47
C CYS A 93 2.22 1.73 6.49
N PHE A 94 2.84 0.89 7.32
CA PHE A 94 3.81 1.27 8.35
C PHE A 94 5.24 1.47 7.83
N ASP A 95 5.62 0.78 6.77
CA ASP A 95 7.02 0.60 6.37
C ASP A 95 7.58 1.81 5.62
N ARG A 96 8.51 2.53 6.25
CA ARG A 96 9.26 3.63 5.61
C ARG A 96 10.49 3.10 4.90
N PHE A 97 10.48 3.13 3.57
CA PHE A 97 11.56 2.54 2.78
C PHE A 97 12.91 3.21 3.00
N ASP A 98 12.94 4.52 3.25
CA ASP A 98 14.17 5.26 3.59
C ASP A 98 14.80 4.85 4.93
N LYS A 99 14.06 4.15 5.80
CA LYS A 99 14.54 3.62 7.08
C LYS A 99 14.82 2.12 7.08
N LEU A 100 14.43 1.42 6.02
CA LEU A 100 14.64 -0.02 5.91
C LEU A 100 16.00 -0.31 5.28
N LYS A 101 16.61 -1.43 5.66
CA LYS A 101 17.79 -1.94 4.97
C LYS A 101 17.37 -2.33 3.54
N PRO A 102 18.25 -2.22 2.53
CA PRO A 102 17.88 -2.57 1.15
C PRO A 102 17.28 -3.96 0.99
N ALA A 103 17.79 -4.97 1.71
CA ALA A 103 17.27 -6.34 1.70
C ALA A 103 15.84 -6.47 2.28
N ASP A 104 15.43 -5.51 3.11
CA ASP A 104 14.12 -5.46 3.76
C ASP A 104 13.22 -4.37 3.14
N ALA A 105 13.67 -3.67 2.09
CA ALA A 105 12.98 -2.52 1.48
C ALA A 105 11.82 -2.93 0.56
N TRP A 106 11.01 -3.89 1.02
CA TRP A 106 9.79 -4.37 0.39
C TRP A 106 8.60 -4.21 1.33
N CYS A 107 7.39 -4.11 0.77
CA CYS A 107 6.17 -3.94 1.55
C CYS A 107 4.97 -4.35 0.69
N HIS A 108 3.88 -4.81 1.32
CA HIS A 108 2.67 -5.23 0.62
C HIS A 108 2.07 -4.14 -0.27
N ARG A 109 2.23 -2.85 0.08
CA ARG A 109 1.68 -1.76 -0.73
C ARG A 109 2.34 -1.62 -2.10
N ARG A 110 3.65 -1.91 -2.22
CA ARG A 110 4.36 -1.92 -3.51
C ARG A 110 3.98 -3.16 -4.32
N MET A 111 3.87 -4.31 -3.66
CA MET A 111 3.39 -5.54 -4.31
C MET A 111 1.97 -5.36 -4.85
N LEU A 112 1.10 -4.67 -4.11
CA LEU A 112 -0.23 -4.30 -4.57
C LEU A 112 -0.18 -3.36 -5.78
N ALA A 113 0.69 -2.33 -5.75
CA ALA A 113 0.85 -1.41 -6.87
C ALA A 113 1.26 -2.14 -8.16
N THR A 114 2.25 -3.03 -8.07
CA THR A 114 2.67 -3.88 -9.20
C THR A 114 1.53 -4.78 -9.69
N TRP A 115 0.85 -5.47 -8.77
CA TRP A 115 -0.30 -6.31 -9.13
C TRP A 115 -1.42 -5.49 -9.78
N TRP A 116 -1.74 -4.29 -9.27
CA TRP A 116 -2.78 -3.42 -9.82
C TRP A 116 -2.45 -3.00 -11.26
N LEU A 117 -1.21 -2.59 -11.51
CA LEU A 117 -0.72 -2.27 -12.84
C LEU A 117 -0.87 -3.46 -13.80
N GLU A 118 -0.49 -4.67 -13.37
CA GLU A 118 -0.64 -5.87 -14.19
C GLU A 118 -2.11 -6.20 -14.49
N GLN A 119 -3.03 -5.97 -13.55
CA GLN A 119 -4.45 -6.27 -13.73
C GLN A 119 -5.23 -5.21 -14.51
N THR A 120 -4.79 -3.95 -14.48
CA THR A 120 -5.59 -2.81 -14.95
C THR A 120 -4.90 -1.92 -15.97
N GLY A 121 -3.56 -1.99 -16.07
CA GLY A 121 -2.75 -1.03 -16.81
C GLY A 121 -2.60 0.33 -16.14
N GLU A 122 -3.16 0.54 -14.94
CA GLU A 122 -3.08 1.79 -14.20
C GLU A 122 -1.91 1.78 -13.20
N GLU A 123 -1.08 2.81 -13.20
CA GLU A 123 -0.01 2.95 -12.21
C GLU A 123 -0.54 3.40 -10.84
N VAL A 124 0.12 2.94 -9.78
CA VAL A 124 -0.12 3.38 -8.40
C VAL A 124 1.18 3.95 -7.84
N PRO A 125 1.42 5.27 -7.94
CA PRO A 125 2.68 5.88 -7.51
C PRO A 125 2.84 5.85 -5.98
N GLU A 126 4.09 5.69 -5.52
CA GLU A 126 4.47 5.91 -4.12
C GLU A 126 4.75 7.39 -3.88
N LEU A 127 4.00 8.02 -2.97
CA LEU A 127 4.14 9.43 -2.59
C LEU A 127 5.06 9.65 -1.38
N GLY A 128 5.42 8.57 -0.67
CA GLY A 128 6.38 8.61 0.42
C GLY A 128 7.83 8.70 -0.08
N SER A 129 8.77 8.89 0.85
CA SER A 129 10.20 8.95 0.51
C SER A 129 10.68 7.57 0.05
N LEU A 130 11.20 7.52 -1.16
CA LEU A 130 11.91 6.36 -1.67
C LEU A 130 13.35 6.35 -1.15
N PRO A 131 14.01 5.18 -1.01
CA PRO A 131 15.42 5.12 -0.67
C PRO A 131 16.22 5.92 -1.69
N THR A 132 17.04 6.85 -1.22
CA THR A 132 18.01 7.52 -2.09
C THR A 132 19.03 6.48 -2.55
N VAL A 133 18.99 6.11 -3.83
CA VAL A 133 20.12 5.40 -4.45
C VAL A 133 21.28 6.39 -4.50
N PRO A 134 22.41 6.17 -3.80
CA PRO A 134 23.56 7.04 -3.97
C PRO A 134 23.97 7.00 -5.45
N PRO A 135 24.31 8.14 -6.07
CA PRO A 135 24.75 8.14 -7.47
C PRO A 135 25.91 7.14 -7.63
N PRO A 136 26.00 6.43 -8.77
CA PRO A 136 27.08 5.49 -9.01
C PRO A 136 28.40 6.22 -8.80
N SER A 137 29.21 5.72 -7.87
CA SER A 137 30.54 6.24 -7.63
C SER A 137 31.37 5.95 -8.88
N LEU A 138 31.70 6.99 -9.65
CA LEU A 138 32.72 6.91 -10.69
C LEU A 138 34.08 6.78 -9.98
N PHE A 139 34.51 5.54 -9.77
CA PHE A 139 35.91 5.20 -9.54
C PHE A 139 36.47 4.52 -10.79
#